data_AF-A0A962D157-F1
#
_entry.id   AF-A0A962D157-F1
#
_cell.length_a   1.000
_cell.length_b   1.000
_cell.length_c   1.000
_cell.angle_alpha   90.00
_cell.angle_beta   90.00
_cell.angle_gamma   90.00
#
_symmetry.space_group_name_H-M   'P 1'
#
loop_
_entity.id
_entity.type
_entity.pdbx_description
1 polymer ?
#
loop_
_entity_poly.entity_id
_entity_poly.type
_entity_poly.pdbx_seq_one_letter_code
_entity_poly.pdbx_strand_id
1 'polypeptide(L)'
;MPFDGKQFSKQLPQKPGIYQMFNDLGKVIYVGKALNLKNRVSSYYTGKARDSKTMALVESIADIRFSITRTEGEALIPVNLDRHLIRI
;
A
#
# COMPACT_ATOMS: atom_id res chain seq x y z
N MET A 1 1.86 -19.84 5.00
CA MET A 1 2.67 -19.24 3.92
C MET A 1 2.80 -17.76 4.22
N PRO A 2 4.01 -17.20 4.25
CA PRO A 2 4.18 -15.75 4.40
C PRO A 2 3.58 -15.01 3.21
N PHE A 3 3.10 -13.79 3.44
CA PHE A 3 2.54 -12.94 2.38
C PHE A 3 3.62 -12.57 1.36
N ASP A 4 3.42 -12.95 0.10
CA ASP A 4 4.32 -12.55 -1.00
C ASP A 4 3.84 -11.23 -1.62
N GLY A 5 4.22 -10.13 -0.98
CA GLY A 5 3.89 -8.79 -1.45
C GLY A 5 4.44 -8.47 -2.85
N LYS A 6 5.55 -9.09 -3.25
CA LYS A 6 6.16 -8.90 -4.57
C LYS A 6 5.35 -9.59 -5.67
N GLN A 7 4.79 -10.78 -5.41
CA GLN A 7 3.87 -11.42 -6.34
C GLN A 7 2.54 -10.69 -6.39
N PHE A 8 2.00 -10.30 -5.23
CA PHE A 8 0.77 -9.53 -5.15
C PHE A 8 0.86 -8.22 -5.95
N SER A 9 1.96 -7.47 -5.81
CA SER A 9 2.13 -6.18 -6.49
C SER A 9 2.07 -6.28 -8.01
N LYS A 10 2.46 -7.43 -8.59
CA LYS A 10 2.41 -7.65 -10.04
C LYS A 10 0.98 -7.84 -10.57
N GLN A 11 0.07 -8.32 -9.73
CA GLN A 11 -1.34 -8.57 -10.06
C GLN A 11 -2.20 -7.31 -9.98
N LEU A 12 -1.69 -6.25 -9.34
CA LEU A 12 -2.41 -4.98 -9.21
C LEU A 12 -2.69 -4.32 -10.56
N PRO A 13 -3.80 -3.58 -10.68
CA PRO A 13 -4.12 -2.84 -11.88
C PRO A 13 -3.23 -1.61 -12.04
N GLN A 14 -3.02 -1.20 -13.29
CA GLN A 14 -2.42 0.09 -13.64
C GLN A 14 -3.49 1.18 -13.63
N LYS A 15 -4.13 1.40 -12.47
CA LYS A 15 -5.21 2.39 -12.29
C LYS A 15 -4.98 3.22 -11.03
N PRO A 16 -5.58 4.41 -10.95
CA PRO A 16 -5.62 5.19 -9.72
C PRO A 16 -6.36 4.45 -8.60
N GLY A 17 -5.93 4.65 -7.37
CA GLY A 17 -6.61 4.09 -6.22
C GLY A 17 -5.95 4.36 -4.88
N ILE A 18 -6.58 3.82 -3.85
CA ILE A 18 -6.07 3.79 -2.48
C ILE A 18 -5.58 2.37 -2.19
N TYR A 19 -4.45 2.25 -1.49
CA TYR A 19 -3.95 0.97 -0.99
C TYR A 19 -3.71 1.05 0.52
N GLN A 20 -3.96 -0.06 1.20
CA GLN A 20 -3.79 -0.23 2.63
C GLN A 20 -2.91 -1.44 2.89
N MET A 21 -1.93 -1.30 3.76
CA MET A 21 -1.06 -2.38 4.22
C MET A 21 -1.44 -2.72 5.65
N PHE A 22 -1.49 -4.01 5.94
CA PHE A 22 -1.87 -4.54 7.25
C PHE A 22 -0.75 -5.38 7.82
N ASN A 23 -0.62 -5.37 9.15
CA ASN A 23 0.23 -6.33 9.85
C ASN A 23 -0.47 -7.67 10.06
N ASP A 24 0.25 -8.62 10.65
CA ASP A 24 -0.21 -9.95 11.03
C ASP A 24 -1.42 -9.96 11.97
N LEU A 25 -1.57 -8.92 12.79
CA LEU A 25 -2.73 -8.69 13.66
C LEU A 25 -3.95 -8.09 12.92
N GLY A 26 -3.86 -7.90 11.59
CA GLY A 26 -4.93 -7.30 10.79
C GLY A 26 -5.13 -5.80 11.02
N LYS A 27 -4.17 -5.11 11.64
CA LYS A 27 -4.20 -3.65 11.83
C LYS A 27 -3.62 -2.94 10.63
N VAL A 28 -4.27 -1.86 10.20
CA VAL A 28 -3.74 -0.97 9.16
C VAL A 28 -2.48 -0.29 9.70
N ILE A 29 -1.36 -0.48 9.02
CA ILE A 29 -0.06 0.11 9.37
C ILE A 29 0.38 1.20 8.40
N TYR A 30 -0.23 1.25 7.20
CA TYR A 30 0.07 2.26 6.20
C TYR A 30 -1.08 2.39 5.21
N VAL A 31 -1.39 3.62 4.79
CA VAL A 31 -2.31 3.90 3.68
C VAL A 31 -1.70 4.91 2.72
N GLY A 32 -1.77 4.60 1.44
CA GLY A 32 -1.32 5.49 0.39
C GLY A 32 -2.32 5.64 -0.73
N LYS A 33 -2.19 6.74 -1.46
CA LYS A 33 -2.85 6.97 -2.75
C LYS A 33 -1.84 6.73 -3.87
N ALA A 34 -2.32 6.33 -5.03
CA ALA A 34 -1.49 6.16 -6.21
C ALA A 34 -2.28 6.47 -7.47
N LEU A 35 -1.66 7.15 -8.44
CA LEU A 35 -2.15 7.22 -9.82
C LEU A 35 -2.04 5.87 -10.54
N ASN A 36 -1.10 5.02 -10.10
CA ASN A 36 -0.88 3.69 -10.62
C ASN A 36 -0.54 2.74 -9.46
N LEU A 37 -1.54 1.97 -9.02
CA LEU A 37 -1.41 1.02 -7.91
C LEU A 37 -0.27 0.01 -8.13
N LYS A 38 -0.17 -0.57 -9.33
CA LYS A 38 0.89 -1.54 -9.66
C LYS A 38 2.29 -0.96 -9.47
N ASN A 39 2.55 0.22 -10.03
CA ASN A 39 3.87 0.85 -9.95
C ASN A 39 4.20 1.25 -8.50
N ARG A 40 3.23 1.86 -7.80
CA ARG A 40 3.43 2.36 -6.43
C ARG A 40 3.66 1.23 -5.44
N VAL A 41 2.89 0.14 -5.51
CA VAL A 41 3.09 -0.99 -4.59
C VAL A 41 4.35 -1.77 -4.97
N SER A 42 4.64 -1.94 -6.27
CA SER A 42 5.86 -2.64 -6.71
C SER A 42 7.15 -1.93 -6.30
N SER A 43 7.16 -0.60 -6.16
CA SER A 43 8.35 0.14 -5.70
C SER A 43 8.80 -0.23 -4.28
N TYR A 44 7.87 -0.70 -3.43
CA TYR A 44 8.21 -1.26 -2.11
C TYR A 44 8.99 -2.59 -2.21
N TYR A 45 9.07 -3.20 -3.40
CA TYR A 45 9.73 -4.50 -3.62
C TYR A 45 10.86 -4.48 -4.67
N THR A 46 10.95 -3.44 -5.51
CA THR A 46 12.02 -3.30 -6.53
C THR A 46 13.01 -2.18 -6.19
N GLY A 47 14.31 -2.48 -6.02
CA GLY A 47 15.41 -1.51 -6.15
C GLY A 47 15.97 -0.84 -4.88
N LYS A 48 17.20 -0.32 -5.03
CA LYS A 48 18.28 0.01 -4.06
C LYS A 48 17.95 1.02 -2.94
N ALA A 49 18.62 0.82 -1.80
CA ALA A 49 18.77 1.74 -0.66
C ALA A 49 17.45 2.30 -0.12
N ARG A 50 16.69 1.45 0.57
CA ARG A 50 15.57 1.91 1.40
C ARG A 50 16.12 2.47 2.70
N ASP A 51 15.53 3.56 3.17
CA ASP A 51 15.69 3.93 4.57
C ASP A 51 15.24 2.76 5.47
N SER A 52 15.83 2.64 6.66
CA SER A 52 15.54 1.55 7.60
C SER A 52 14.05 1.46 7.94
N LYS A 53 13.33 2.59 7.90
CA LYS A 53 11.90 2.69 8.17
C LYS A 53 11.05 1.98 7.11
N THR A 54 11.39 2.14 5.83
CA THR A 54 10.66 1.50 4.73
C THR A 54 10.92 0.00 4.70
N MET A 55 12.12 -0.46 5.06
CA MET A 55 12.40 -1.89 5.19
C MET A 55 11.59 -2.51 6.33
N ALA A 56 11.62 -1.90 7.52
CA ALA A 56 10.84 -2.35 8.67
C ALA A 56 9.32 -2.36 8.37
N LEU A 57 8.83 -1.35 7.64
CA LEU A 57 7.45 -1.33 7.17
C LEU A 57 7.16 -2.56 6.31
N VAL A 58 7.97 -2.81 5.27
CA VAL A 58 7.74 -3.92 4.32
C VAL A 58 7.79 -5.28 5.00
N GLU A 59 8.69 -5.46 5.98
CA GLU A 59 8.78 -6.69 6.78
C GLU A 59 7.53 -6.92 7.63
N SER A 60 6.87 -5.85 8.09
CA SER A 60 5.64 -5.95 8.88
C SER A 60 4.37 -6.19 8.06
N ILE A 61 4.43 -6.20 6.71
CA ILE A 61 3.24 -6.37 5.87
C ILE A 61 2.84 -7.85 5.80
N ALA A 62 1.62 -8.14 6.27
CA ALA A 62 0.99 -9.45 6.16
C ALA A 62 -0.19 -9.47 5.16
N ASP A 63 -0.77 -8.32 4.80
CA ASP A 63 -1.84 -8.21 3.80
C ASP A 63 -1.82 -6.83 3.13
N ILE A 64 -2.27 -6.77 1.88
CA ILE A 64 -2.48 -5.51 1.14
C ILE A 64 -3.86 -5.53 0.51
N ARG A 65 -4.64 -4.48 0.76
CA ARG A 65 -5.95 -4.26 0.12
C ARG A 65 -5.93 -2.97 -0.68
N PHE A 66 -6.75 -2.91 -1.72
CA PHE A 66 -6.87 -1.72 -2.56
C PHE A 66 -8.29 -1.49 -3.05
N SER A 67 -8.58 -0.24 -3.41
CA SER A 67 -9.77 0.14 -4.14
C SER A 67 -9.39 1.04 -5.31
N ILE A 68 -9.99 0.80 -6.47
CA ILE A 68 -9.83 1.65 -7.66
C ILE A 68 -10.65 2.93 -7.46
N THR A 69 -10.11 4.08 -7.82
CA THR A 69 -10.83 5.36 -7.83
C THR A 69 -10.84 5.96 -9.24
N ARG A 70 -11.86 6.78 -9.56
CA ARG A 70 -11.96 7.37 -10.91
C ARG A 70 -11.04 8.60 -11.06
N THR A 71 -10.74 9.28 -9.96
CA THR A 71 -9.81 10.43 -9.88
C THR A 71 -9.04 10.42 -8.55
N GLU A 72 -7.96 11.21 -8.43
CA GLU A 72 -7.22 11.38 -7.16
C GLU A 72 -8.11 11.95 -6.03
N GLY A 73 -9.13 12.74 -6.40
CA GLY A 73 -10.04 13.43 -5.47
C GLY A 73 -11.17 12.56 -4.92
N GLU A 74 -11.57 11.50 -5.63
CA GLU A 74 -12.68 10.61 -5.21
C GLU A 74 -12.27 9.55 -4.18
N ALA A 75 -10.99 9.52 -3.81
CA ALA A 75 -10.52 8.79 -2.64
C ALA A 75 -11.01 9.49 -1.36
N LEU A 76 -12.33 9.45 -1.14
CA LEU A 76 -12.97 9.70 0.14
C LEU A 76 -12.23 8.83 1.15
N ILE A 77 -11.47 9.49 2.00
CA ILE A 77 -10.76 8.88 3.11
C ILE A 77 -11.78 7.98 3.81
N PRO A 78 -11.58 6.66 3.92
CA PRO A 78 -12.45 5.85 4.74
C PRO A 78 -12.44 6.50 6.12
N VAL A 79 -13.62 6.91 6.62
CA VAL A 79 -13.80 7.75 7.81
C VAL A 79 -13.18 7.17 9.10
N ASN A 80 -12.60 5.97 9.01
CA ASN A 80 -12.00 5.18 10.08
C ASN A 80 -10.47 5.07 10.01
N LEU A 81 -9.79 5.84 9.16
CA LEU A 81 -8.32 5.87 9.12
C LEU A 81 -7.77 6.99 10.00
N ASP A 82 -6.92 6.62 10.95
CA ASP A 82 -6.06 7.57 11.65
C ASP A 82 -5.29 8.42 10.63
N ARG A 83 -5.46 9.74 10.71
CA ARG A 83 -4.86 10.70 9.75
C ARG A 83 -3.33 10.58 9.64
N HIS A 84 -2.68 9.99 10.64
CA HIS A 84 -1.25 9.73 10.66
C HIS A 84 -0.79 8.64 9.67
N LEU A 85 -1.71 7.80 9.19
CA LEU A 85 -1.39 6.69 8.27
C LEU A 85 -1.45 7.08 6.80
N ILE A 86 -1.98 8.27 6.47
CA ILE A 86 -2.19 8.71 5.09
C ILE A 86 -0.95 9.46 4.61
N ARG A 87 -0.20 8.83 3.70
CA ARG A 87 0.87 9.50 2.95
C ARG A 87 0.38 9.77 1.52
N ILE A 88 0.44 11.04 1.13
CA ILE A 88 0.16 11.50 -0.25
C ILE A 88 1.32 11.07 -1.15
#